data_AF-A0A9P1C9Y9-F1
#
_entry.id   AF-A0A9P1C9Y9-F1
#
_cell.length_a   1.000
_cell.length_b   1.000
_cell.length_c   1.000
_cell.angle_alpha   90.00
_cell.angle_beta   90.00
_cell.angle_gamma   90.00
#
_symmetry.space_group_name_H-M   'P 1'
#
loop_
_entity.id
_entity.type
_entity.pdbx_description
1 polymer ?
#
loop_
_entity_poly.entity_id
_entity_poly.type
_entity_poly.pdbx_seq_one_letter_code
_entity_poly.pdbx_strand_id
1 'polypeptide(L)'
;MTSAIPRAVSCEFRPQCVANSAWSFVTLSRSRGQSQLWDALAQQVEHVFAEGKQDESWESWELEKYEEPQHLANTLWGFGKVSYGGGKAIAVLLEQTRKEQIGQIIEAIGAHSIPKMAQLRDQELALDNELNRFAAHFEQIIQQWQSPRWECSFQLCHAALLTLDRPLMTAAARCGAQNLRRGQELSSILWSFASFVVVQRPLVTTFSETIDEFSPQSLMMTAWSLSTLGMSGHTSAMVHGVSTAPGWQSSTSYGHADETFDASPAVSFRSVDNQIGSILWSIASCPVEEEEELERKRYLVSLSSAPVLHPLGQWRGHKLCLLANGLFQVKDELPEIWQQVETRWMTELVALKHLLSHAVEHAQDADRYRERIQSTELFHVGPFYTRPLLDLLQIKEAAPEFVASARWHLQQREVARGVACFARFDVAANGRGFVDHGVFITRDHEALDANHLHLISVALNHDRSGHAELKAMRWLLQTLEADVPLHDTSARSEVFGHMSLHVTHYPCLSCLGALAQLRGLLPRLELFLSFDWTPGAARGS
;
A
#
# COMPACT_ATOMS: atom_id res chain seq x y z
N MET A 1 11.70 -28.25 -13.62
CA MET A 1 10.58 -29.09 -14.11
C MET A 1 9.32 -28.24 -14.06
N THR A 2 8.92 -27.64 -15.18
CA THR A 2 7.64 -26.95 -15.32
C THR A 2 6.55 -28.01 -15.46
N SER A 3 5.81 -28.29 -14.39
CA SER A 3 4.65 -29.19 -14.47
C SER A 3 3.58 -28.48 -15.29
N ALA A 4 3.45 -28.86 -16.56
CA ALA A 4 2.32 -28.44 -17.39
C ALA A 4 1.03 -28.84 -16.65
N ILE A 5 0.15 -27.87 -16.43
CA ILE A 5 -1.22 -28.14 -15.96
C ILE A 5 -1.81 -29.15 -16.96
N PRO A 6 -2.39 -30.28 -16.51
CA PRO A 6 -2.99 -31.25 -17.41
C PRO A 6 -3.96 -30.54 -18.35
N ARG A 7 -3.79 -30.69 -19.67
CA ARG A 7 -4.62 -30.03 -20.71
C ARG A 7 -6.12 -30.13 -20.44
N ALA A 8 -6.56 -31.22 -19.81
CA ALA A 8 -7.97 -31.45 -19.46
C ALA A 8 -8.53 -30.48 -18.39
N VAL A 9 -7.69 -29.83 -17.58
CA VAL A 9 -8.11 -28.85 -16.55
C VAL A 9 -8.13 -27.42 -17.11
N SER A 10 -7.33 -27.10 -18.14
CA SER A 10 -7.26 -25.72 -18.69
C SER A 10 -8.44 -25.38 -19.60
N CYS A 11 -9.06 -26.37 -20.25
CA CYS A 11 -10.19 -26.17 -21.16
C CYS A 11 -11.55 -25.91 -20.45
N GLU A 12 -11.62 -25.99 -19.13
CA GLU A 12 -12.85 -25.69 -18.35
C GLU A 12 -12.74 -24.43 -17.47
N PHE A 13 -11.59 -23.74 -17.44
CA PHE A 13 -11.43 -22.54 -16.63
C PHE A 13 -12.14 -21.33 -17.28
N ARG A 14 -13.42 -21.19 -16.94
CA ARG A 14 -14.25 -20.05 -17.36
C ARG A 14 -13.73 -18.74 -16.72
N PRO A 15 -14.03 -17.58 -17.34
CA PRO A 15 -13.85 -16.25 -16.75
C PRO A 15 -14.18 -16.13 -15.25
N GLN A 16 -15.34 -16.67 -14.85
CA GLN A 16 -15.78 -16.74 -13.46
C GLN A 16 -14.81 -17.54 -12.58
N CYS A 17 -14.26 -18.64 -13.08
CA CYS A 17 -13.28 -19.46 -12.34
C CYS A 17 -11.98 -18.70 -12.12
N VAL A 18 -11.50 -17.95 -13.13
CA VAL A 18 -10.33 -17.07 -13.00
C VAL A 18 -10.60 -15.97 -11.97
N ALA A 19 -11.74 -15.29 -12.08
CA ALA A 19 -12.17 -14.22 -11.19
C ALA A 19 -12.28 -14.69 -9.73
N ASN A 20 -12.98 -15.80 -9.51
CA ASN A 20 -13.19 -16.38 -8.19
C ASN A 20 -11.89 -16.91 -7.61
N SER A 21 -11.00 -17.46 -8.43
CA SER A 21 -9.67 -17.89 -7.97
C SER A 21 -8.84 -16.67 -7.55
N ALA A 22 -8.68 -15.68 -8.43
CA ALA A 22 -7.93 -14.46 -8.14
C ALA A 22 -8.45 -13.79 -6.86
N TRP A 23 -9.77 -13.59 -6.77
CA TRP A 23 -10.42 -13.01 -5.59
C TRP A 23 -10.18 -13.86 -4.33
N SER A 24 -10.37 -15.18 -4.40
CA SER A 24 -10.21 -16.09 -3.26
C SER A 24 -8.77 -16.14 -2.75
N PHE A 25 -7.78 -16.21 -3.65
CA PHE A 25 -6.35 -16.26 -3.28
C PHE A 25 -5.87 -14.96 -2.64
N VAL A 26 -6.34 -13.81 -3.14
CA VAL A 26 -6.09 -12.52 -2.52
C VAL A 26 -6.76 -12.44 -1.14
N THR A 27 -8.03 -12.83 -1.04
CA THR A 27 -8.81 -12.75 0.21
C THR A 27 -8.25 -13.63 1.31
N LEU A 28 -7.79 -14.83 0.95
CA LEU A 28 -7.14 -15.77 1.89
C LEU A 28 -5.72 -15.34 2.28
N SER A 29 -5.22 -14.19 1.81
CA SER A 29 -3.85 -13.71 2.02
C SER A 29 -2.78 -14.72 1.61
N ARG A 30 -3.12 -15.65 0.71
CA ARG A 30 -2.22 -16.68 0.15
C ARG A 30 -1.47 -16.20 -1.09
N SER A 31 -1.56 -14.91 -1.39
CA SER A 31 -0.90 -14.28 -2.54
C SER A 31 0.62 -14.21 -2.43
N ARG A 32 1.19 -14.27 -1.22
CA ARG A 32 2.64 -14.16 -1.01
C ARG A 32 3.34 -15.45 -1.44
N GLY A 33 4.29 -15.34 -2.38
CA GLY A 33 5.17 -16.42 -2.80
C GLY A 33 4.60 -17.38 -3.85
N GLN A 34 3.38 -17.17 -4.34
CA GLN A 34 2.74 -18.03 -5.35
C GLN A 34 2.82 -17.42 -6.76
N SER A 35 4.00 -16.95 -7.19
CA SER A 35 4.17 -16.36 -8.53
C SER A 35 3.68 -17.29 -9.63
N GLN A 36 3.96 -18.59 -9.51
CA GLN A 36 3.53 -19.63 -10.46
C GLN A 36 2.01 -19.74 -10.62
N LEU A 37 1.25 -19.53 -9.53
CA LEU A 37 -0.21 -19.52 -9.59
C LEU A 37 -0.71 -18.29 -10.34
N TRP A 38 -0.16 -17.11 -10.04
CA TRP A 38 -0.54 -15.88 -10.73
C TRP A 38 -0.13 -15.91 -12.21
N ASP A 39 1.02 -16.51 -12.52
CA ASP A 39 1.44 -16.81 -13.89
C ASP A 39 0.45 -17.75 -14.58
N ALA A 40 -0.03 -18.79 -13.90
CA ALA A 40 -1.04 -19.69 -14.45
C ALA A 40 -2.40 -19.00 -14.67
N LEU A 41 -2.86 -18.18 -13.72
CA LEU A 41 -4.09 -17.38 -13.87
C LEU A 41 -3.95 -16.37 -15.01
N ALA A 42 -2.79 -15.73 -15.15
CA ALA A 42 -2.50 -14.78 -16.21
C ALA A 42 -2.45 -15.46 -17.58
N GLN A 43 -1.79 -16.62 -17.68
CA GLN A 43 -1.78 -17.43 -18.89
C GLN A 43 -3.19 -17.90 -19.26
N GLN A 44 -4.02 -18.26 -18.27
CA GLN A 44 -5.39 -18.65 -18.53
C GLN A 44 -6.23 -17.48 -19.04
N VAL A 45 -6.07 -16.28 -18.47
CA VAL A 45 -6.65 -15.04 -19.02
C VAL A 45 -6.23 -14.87 -20.47
N GLU A 46 -4.92 -14.89 -20.74
CA GLU A 46 -4.39 -14.74 -22.10
C GLU A 46 -4.94 -15.81 -23.05
N HIS A 47 -5.07 -17.06 -22.60
CA HIS A 47 -5.55 -18.18 -23.38
C HIS A 47 -7.03 -18.04 -23.74
N VAL A 48 -7.88 -17.75 -22.75
CA VAL A 48 -9.32 -17.49 -22.94
C VAL A 48 -9.54 -16.41 -24.01
N PHE A 49 -8.68 -15.39 -24.06
CA PHE A 49 -8.77 -14.33 -25.06
C PHE A 49 -8.03 -14.61 -26.38
N ALA A 50 -7.01 -15.47 -26.38
CA ALA A 50 -6.26 -15.83 -27.59
C ALA A 50 -7.02 -16.86 -28.44
N GLU A 51 -7.67 -17.84 -27.82
CA GLU A 51 -8.48 -18.85 -28.53
C GLU A 51 -9.70 -18.23 -29.22
N GLY A 52 -10.30 -17.20 -28.62
CA GLY A 52 -11.42 -16.46 -29.24
C GLY A 52 -11.06 -15.68 -30.51
N LYS A 53 -9.78 -15.55 -30.88
CA LYS A 53 -9.35 -14.85 -32.12
C LYS A 53 -9.22 -15.77 -33.35
N GLN A 54 -9.23 -17.09 -33.20
CA GLN A 54 -8.88 -18.01 -34.29
C GLN A 54 -10.06 -18.67 -35.02
N ASP A 55 -11.29 -18.50 -34.55
CA ASP A 55 -12.45 -19.15 -35.14
C ASP A 55 -13.43 -18.09 -35.68
N GLU A 56 -13.52 -17.97 -37.01
CA GLU A 56 -14.32 -16.96 -37.72
C GLU A 56 -15.85 -17.17 -37.57
N SER A 57 -16.29 -18.26 -36.92
CA SER A 57 -17.71 -18.54 -36.63
C SER A 57 -18.21 -17.88 -35.32
N TRP A 58 -17.39 -17.05 -34.69
CA TRP A 58 -17.55 -16.53 -33.33
C TRP A 58 -18.57 -15.41 -33.11
N GLU A 59 -19.18 -14.83 -34.15
CA GLU A 59 -20.07 -13.65 -33.97
C GLU A 59 -21.33 -13.94 -33.13
N SER A 60 -21.66 -15.20 -32.85
CA SER A 60 -22.84 -15.53 -32.04
C SER A 60 -22.59 -16.26 -30.72
N TRP A 61 -21.48 -16.98 -30.53
CA TRP A 61 -21.29 -17.85 -29.36
C TRP A 61 -19.94 -17.58 -28.67
N GLU A 62 -20.01 -17.34 -27.35
CA GLU A 62 -18.92 -17.28 -26.34
C GLU A 62 -18.28 -15.94 -25.95
N LEU A 63 -18.69 -14.79 -26.51
CA LEU A 63 -18.49 -13.47 -25.86
C LEU A 63 -19.33 -13.34 -24.57
N GLU A 64 -20.33 -14.21 -24.40
CA GLU A 64 -21.17 -14.32 -23.21
C GLU A 64 -20.41 -14.74 -21.92
N LYS A 65 -19.17 -15.21 -22.00
CA LYS A 65 -18.52 -15.86 -20.84
C LYS A 65 -17.97 -14.89 -19.76
N TYR A 66 -17.67 -13.63 -20.10
CA TYR A 66 -17.38 -12.55 -19.11
C TYR A 66 -18.62 -11.64 -18.88
N GLU A 67 -19.84 -12.13 -19.17
CA GLU A 67 -21.09 -11.33 -19.13
C GLU A 67 -21.34 -10.54 -17.85
N GLU A 68 -20.83 -11.03 -16.72
CA GLU A 68 -20.91 -10.28 -15.48
C GLU A 68 -19.66 -9.40 -15.34
N PRO A 69 -19.80 -8.06 -15.39
CA PRO A 69 -18.68 -7.15 -15.18
C PRO A 69 -17.96 -7.40 -13.85
N GLN A 70 -18.67 -8.01 -12.88
CA GLN A 70 -18.13 -8.52 -11.64
C GLN A 70 -16.95 -9.50 -11.82
N HIS A 71 -16.96 -10.39 -12.82
CA HIS A 71 -15.89 -11.37 -13.03
C HIS A 71 -14.61 -10.71 -13.54
N LEU A 72 -14.73 -9.86 -14.55
CA LEU A 72 -13.63 -9.07 -15.09
C LEU A 72 -13.00 -8.23 -13.98
N ALA A 73 -13.85 -7.61 -13.19
CA ALA A 73 -13.40 -6.59 -12.27
C ALA A 73 -12.93 -7.20 -10.92
N ASN A 74 -13.41 -8.40 -10.53
CA ASN A 74 -12.75 -9.29 -9.56
C ASN A 74 -11.37 -9.77 -10.04
N THR A 75 -11.24 -10.10 -11.32
CA THR A 75 -9.96 -10.54 -11.91
C THR A 75 -8.93 -9.42 -11.85
N LEU A 76 -9.29 -8.23 -12.33
CA LEU A 76 -8.44 -7.02 -12.29
C LEU A 76 -8.11 -6.61 -10.85
N TRP A 77 -9.07 -6.67 -9.93
CA TRP A 77 -8.82 -6.41 -8.52
C TRP A 77 -7.82 -7.40 -7.94
N GLY A 78 -7.98 -8.70 -8.23
CA GLY A 78 -7.07 -9.74 -7.75
C GLY A 78 -5.64 -9.51 -8.22
N PHE A 79 -5.43 -9.31 -9.53
CA PHE A 79 -4.12 -9.00 -10.10
C PHE A 79 -3.51 -7.70 -9.55
N GLY A 80 -4.33 -6.64 -9.44
CA GLY A 80 -3.89 -5.35 -8.90
C GLY A 80 -3.50 -5.44 -7.42
N LYS A 81 -4.25 -6.19 -6.61
CA LYS A 81 -4.02 -6.31 -5.17
C LYS A 81 -2.73 -7.05 -4.83
N VAL A 82 -2.29 -7.96 -5.70
CA VAL A 82 -1.01 -8.67 -5.54
C VAL A 82 0.15 -7.99 -6.26
N SER A 83 -0.09 -6.82 -6.86
CA SER A 83 0.88 -6.10 -7.69
C SER A 83 1.52 -6.99 -8.76
N TYR A 84 0.73 -7.90 -9.35
CA TYR A 84 1.26 -8.87 -10.29
C TYR A 84 1.62 -8.19 -11.62
N GLY A 85 2.89 -8.31 -12.01
CA GLY A 85 3.47 -7.64 -13.16
C GLY A 85 3.20 -8.29 -14.52
N GLY A 86 2.26 -9.23 -14.64
CA GLY A 86 1.89 -9.84 -15.93
C GLY A 86 1.14 -8.88 -16.83
N GLY A 87 1.85 -7.86 -17.32
CA GLY A 87 1.31 -6.75 -18.09
C GLY A 87 0.58 -7.18 -19.34
N LYS A 88 0.87 -8.37 -19.90
CA LYS A 88 0.17 -8.90 -21.07
C LYS A 88 -1.24 -9.37 -20.76
N ALA A 89 -1.46 -10.14 -19.68
CA ALA A 89 -2.80 -10.53 -19.25
C ALA A 89 -3.66 -9.31 -18.87
N ILE A 90 -3.07 -8.34 -18.16
CA ILE A 90 -3.75 -7.08 -17.82
C ILE A 90 -4.05 -6.27 -19.09
N ALA A 91 -3.10 -6.14 -20.02
CA ALA A 91 -3.32 -5.44 -21.28
C ALA A 91 -4.43 -6.10 -22.12
N VAL A 92 -4.49 -7.43 -22.15
CA VAL A 92 -5.55 -8.18 -22.83
C VAL A 92 -6.91 -7.94 -22.17
N LEU A 93 -6.99 -7.98 -20.83
CA LEU A 93 -8.23 -7.66 -20.10
C LEU A 93 -8.67 -6.21 -20.36
N LEU A 94 -7.74 -5.26 -20.36
CA LEU A 94 -8.03 -3.85 -20.64
C LEU A 94 -8.43 -3.65 -22.11
N GLU A 95 -7.78 -4.31 -23.06
CA GLU A 95 -8.14 -4.28 -24.49
C GLU A 95 -9.53 -4.88 -24.72
N GLN A 96 -9.91 -5.92 -23.99
CA GLN A 96 -11.24 -6.51 -24.09
C GLN A 96 -12.32 -5.65 -23.44
N THR A 97 -12.05 -5.12 -22.24
CA THR A 97 -12.93 -4.13 -21.59
C THR A 97 -13.18 -2.98 -22.57
N ARG A 98 -12.11 -2.54 -23.25
CA ARG A 98 -12.15 -1.55 -24.30
C ARG A 98 -13.00 -2.02 -25.50
N LYS A 99 -12.90 -3.27 -25.98
CA LYS A 99 -13.66 -3.79 -27.13
C LYS A 99 -15.15 -4.02 -26.87
N GLU A 100 -15.52 -4.58 -25.71
CA GLU A 100 -16.93 -4.80 -25.36
C GLU A 100 -17.66 -3.46 -25.12
N GLN A 101 -16.96 -2.50 -24.51
CA GLN A 101 -17.49 -1.13 -24.37
C GLN A 101 -17.42 -0.37 -25.71
N ILE A 102 -16.39 -0.58 -26.55
CA ILE A 102 -16.31 0.02 -27.90
C ILE A 102 -17.34 -0.56 -28.86
N GLY A 103 -17.72 -1.83 -28.77
CA GLY A 103 -18.79 -2.43 -29.58
C GLY A 103 -20.13 -1.73 -29.35
N GLN A 104 -20.47 -1.48 -28.08
CA GLN A 104 -21.63 -0.68 -27.69
C GLN A 104 -21.51 0.80 -28.11
N ILE A 105 -20.28 1.34 -28.15
CA ILE A 105 -19.98 2.69 -28.65
C ILE A 105 -20.09 2.79 -30.20
N ILE A 106 -19.69 1.77 -30.95
CA ILE A 106 -19.72 1.74 -32.43
C ILE A 106 -21.17 1.67 -32.93
N GLU A 107 -22.02 0.88 -32.25
CA GLU A 107 -23.46 0.86 -32.55
C GLU A 107 -24.16 2.18 -32.21
N ALA A 108 -23.69 2.90 -31.18
CA ALA A 108 -24.24 4.20 -30.78
C ALA A 108 -23.77 5.39 -31.64
N ILE A 109 -22.62 5.30 -32.32
CA ILE A 109 -21.99 6.45 -33.02
C ILE A 109 -22.16 6.43 -34.55
N GLY A 110 -22.50 5.30 -35.17
CA GLY A 110 -22.72 5.25 -36.62
C GLY A 110 -21.42 5.30 -37.44
N ALA A 111 -21.33 4.38 -38.41
CA ALA A 111 -20.10 3.98 -39.06
C ALA A 111 -19.56 4.99 -40.10
N HIS A 112 -18.81 6.02 -39.70
CA HIS A 112 -18.02 6.83 -40.66
C HIS A 112 -16.75 7.44 -40.06
N SER A 113 -15.69 6.66 -39.80
CA SER A 113 -14.30 7.19 -39.72
C SER A 113 -13.19 6.12 -39.53
N ILE A 114 -13.07 5.17 -40.47
CA ILE A 114 -12.08 4.07 -40.35
C ILE A 114 -10.68 4.27 -41.00
N PRO A 115 -10.42 5.09 -42.04
CA PRO A 115 -9.08 5.06 -42.65
C PRO A 115 -8.19 6.24 -42.22
N LYS A 116 -7.61 6.21 -41.01
CA LYS A 116 -6.38 7.01 -40.70
C LYS A 116 -5.51 6.51 -39.53
N MET A 117 -5.47 5.21 -39.26
CA MET A 117 -4.60 4.63 -38.21
C MET A 117 -3.42 3.85 -38.78
N ALA A 118 -2.62 4.48 -39.64
CA ALA A 118 -1.38 3.90 -40.18
C ALA A 118 -0.28 4.95 -40.22
N GLN A 119 0.26 5.28 -39.04
CA GLN A 119 1.60 5.83 -38.76
C GLN A 119 1.49 6.61 -37.44
N LEU A 120 2.01 6.10 -36.32
CA LEU A 120 2.08 6.92 -35.11
C LEU A 120 3.39 6.72 -34.36
N ARG A 121 4.23 7.75 -34.51
CA ARG A 121 5.02 8.33 -33.43
C ARG A 121 4.15 9.26 -32.55
N ASP A 122 2.84 9.41 -32.87
CA ASP A 122 1.83 10.19 -32.13
C ASP A 122 0.93 9.33 -31.20
N GLN A 123 1.43 8.21 -30.67
CA GLN A 123 0.62 7.27 -29.89
C GLN A 123 0.17 7.80 -28.53
N GLU A 124 0.88 8.77 -27.95
CA GLU A 124 0.57 9.33 -26.63
C GLU A 124 -0.64 10.29 -26.69
N LEU A 125 -0.66 11.21 -27.68
CA LEU A 125 -1.78 12.14 -27.87
C LEU A 125 -3.06 11.44 -28.36
N ALA A 126 -2.91 10.40 -29.19
CA ALA A 126 -4.04 9.58 -29.62
C ALA A 126 -4.63 8.78 -28.43
N LEU A 127 -3.77 8.26 -27.54
CA LEU A 127 -4.20 7.59 -26.32
C LEU A 127 -4.93 8.54 -25.38
N ASP A 128 -4.40 9.74 -25.16
CA ASP A 128 -5.05 10.77 -24.33
C ASP A 128 -6.43 11.17 -24.89
N ASN A 129 -6.56 11.33 -26.20
CA ASN A 129 -7.84 11.66 -26.83
C ASN A 129 -8.87 10.53 -26.76
N GLU A 130 -8.42 9.26 -26.79
CA GLU A 130 -9.28 8.10 -26.61
C GLU A 130 -9.69 7.92 -25.14
N LEU A 131 -8.77 8.14 -24.20
CA LEU A 131 -9.04 8.09 -22.76
C LEU A 131 -10.01 9.21 -22.33
N ASN A 132 -9.84 10.42 -22.87
CA ASN A 132 -10.79 11.51 -22.64
C ASN A 132 -12.20 11.18 -23.19
N ARG A 133 -12.29 10.55 -24.37
CA ARG A 133 -13.57 10.07 -24.93
C ARG A 133 -14.18 8.97 -24.08
N PHE A 134 -13.35 8.04 -23.62
CA PHE A 134 -13.77 6.98 -22.70
C PHE A 134 -14.30 7.55 -21.38
N ALA A 135 -13.60 8.51 -20.78
CA ALA A 135 -14.02 9.19 -19.55
C ALA A 135 -15.36 9.91 -19.72
N ALA A 136 -15.55 10.64 -20.82
CA ALA A 136 -16.81 11.33 -21.13
C ALA A 136 -17.97 10.34 -21.33
N HIS A 137 -17.71 9.22 -22.02
CA HIS A 137 -18.73 8.19 -22.22
C HIS A 137 -19.02 7.40 -20.96
N PHE A 138 -18.01 7.11 -20.14
CA PHE A 138 -18.17 6.49 -18.83
C PHE A 138 -19.08 7.33 -17.92
N GLU A 139 -18.91 8.66 -17.93
CA GLU A 139 -19.80 9.59 -17.24
C GLU A 139 -21.25 9.46 -17.74
N GLN A 140 -21.45 9.34 -19.05
CA GLN A 140 -22.77 9.14 -19.66
C GLN A 140 -23.39 7.77 -19.32
N ILE A 141 -22.62 6.67 -19.37
CA ILE A 141 -23.08 5.32 -19.01
C ILE A 141 -23.55 5.31 -17.55
N ILE A 142 -22.74 5.88 -16.67
CA ILE A 142 -23.07 5.99 -15.25
C ILE A 142 -24.36 6.79 -15.06
N GLN A 143 -24.51 7.93 -15.73
CA GLN A 143 -25.74 8.73 -15.63
C GLN A 143 -27.00 7.96 -16.06
N GLN A 144 -26.84 6.94 -16.91
CA GLN A 144 -27.91 6.07 -17.37
C GLN A 144 -28.16 4.86 -16.46
N TRP A 145 -27.21 4.50 -15.59
CA TRP A 145 -27.38 3.42 -14.61
C TRP A 145 -28.32 3.86 -13.48
N GLN A 146 -29.61 3.57 -13.65
CA GLN A 146 -30.64 3.79 -12.61
C GLN A 146 -30.69 2.67 -11.54
N SER A 147 -29.81 1.66 -11.61
CA SER A 147 -29.86 0.43 -10.80
C SER A 147 -28.65 0.30 -9.86
N PRO A 148 -28.79 -0.32 -8.66
CA PRO A 148 -27.75 -0.40 -7.63
C PRO A 148 -26.61 -1.41 -7.93
N ARG A 149 -26.17 -1.55 -9.18
CA ARG A 149 -25.04 -2.42 -9.58
C ARG A 149 -23.69 -1.68 -9.58
N TRP A 150 -23.50 -0.76 -8.63
CA TRP A 150 -22.31 0.10 -8.50
C TRP A 150 -21.05 -0.62 -8.00
N GLU A 151 -21.17 -1.88 -7.56
CA GLU A 151 -20.05 -2.77 -7.22
C GLU A 151 -19.03 -2.88 -8.37
N CYS A 152 -19.52 -2.78 -9.62
CA CYS A 152 -18.69 -2.73 -10.82
C CYS A 152 -17.90 -1.41 -10.95
N SER A 153 -18.45 -0.28 -10.48
CA SER A 153 -17.79 1.04 -10.54
C SER A 153 -16.54 1.11 -9.65
N PHE A 154 -16.51 0.41 -8.51
CA PHE A 154 -15.32 0.30 -7.66
C PHE A 154 -14.16 -0.38 -8.40
N GLN A 155 -14.46 -1.50 -9.05
CA GLN A 155 -13.46 -2.31 -9.71
C GLN A 155 -13.00 -1.69 -11.05
N LEU A 156 -13.89 -0.96 -11.73
CA LEU A 156 -13.57 -0.08 -12.87
C LEU A 156 -12.75 1.14 -12.45
N CYS A 157 -13.03 1.78 -11.30
CA CYS A 157 -12.17 2.83 -10.76
C CYS A 157 -10.79 2.28 -10.44
N HIS A 158 -10.69 1.11 -9.82
CA HIS A 158 -9.40 0.48 -9.53
C HIS A 158 -8.63 0.13 -10.82
N ALA A 159 -9.33 -0.31 -11.88
CA ALA A 159 -8.73 -0.55 -13.20
C ALA A 159 -8.29 0.75 -13.90
N ALA A 160 -9.11 1.80 -13.85
CA ALA A 160 -8.80 3.16 -14.34
C ALA A 160 -7.61 3.80 -13.62
N LEU A 161 -7.47 3.48 -12.32
CA LEU A 161 -6.37 3.97 -11.51
C LEU A 161 -5.05 3.30 -11.85
N LEU A 162 -5.07 2.03 -12.28
CA LEU A 162 -3.87 1.36 -12.82
C LEU A 162 -3.39 2.01 -14.12
N THR A 163 -4.26 2.70 -14.86
CA THR A 163 -3.86 3.50 -16.05
C THR A 163 -3.54 4.96 -15.72
N LEU A 164 -3.65 5.38 -14.45
CA LEU A 164 -3.41 6.75 -13.96
C LEU A 164 -4.18 7.85 -14.73
N ASP A 165 -5.33 7.52 -15.31
CA ASP A 165 -6.07 8.45 -16.16
C ASP A 165 -6.87 9.48 -15.32
N ARG A 166 -6.37 10.72 -15.26
CA ARG A 166 -7.01 11.79 -14.47
C ARG A 166 -8.44 12.14 -14.93
N PRO A 167 -8.75 12.22 -16.24
CA PRO A 167 -10.12 12.47 -16.71
C PRO A 167 -11.13 11.44 -16.19
N LEU A 168 -10.83 10.14 -16.33
CA LEU A 168 -11.69 9.04 -15.91
C LEU A 168 -11.88 9.02 -14.40
N MET A 169 -10.80 9.25 -13.65
CA MET A 169 -10.87 9.44 -12.20
C MET A 169 -11.77 10.63 -11.83
N THR A 170 -11.66 11.75 -12.53
CA THR A 170 -12.49 12.93 -12.24
C THR A 170 -13.97 12.65 -12.52
N ALA A 171 -14.28 11.98 -13.64
CA ALA A 171 -15.63 11.54 -13.97
C ALA A 171 -16.19 10.57 -12.91
N ALA A 172 -15.39 9.58 -12.50
CA ALA A 172 -15.76 8.63 -11.45
C ALA A 172 -16.04 9.32 -10.10
N ALA A 173 -15.21 10.30 -9.72
CA ALA A 173 -15.41 11.06 -8.49
C ALA A 173 -16.67 11.93 -8.53
N ARG A 174 -16.94 12.60 -9.66
CA ARG A 174 -18.18 13.38 -9.87
C ARG A 174 -19.42 12.49 -9.79
N CYS A 175 -19.40 11.38 -10.51
CA CYS A 175 -20.43 10.35 -10.43
C CYS A 175 -20.63 9.90 -8.97
N GLY A 176 -19.54 9.53 -8.31
CA GLY A 176 -19.58 8.97 -6.96
C GLY A 176 -20.25 9.94 -5.99
N ALA A 177 -19.87 11.22 -6.07
CA ALA A 177 -20.47 12.29 -5.30
C ALA A 177 -21.99 12.47 -5.57
N GLN A 178 -22.40 12.35 -6.82
CA GLN A 178 -23.80 12.60 -7.21
C GLN A 178 -24.73 11.43 -6.86
N ASN A 179 -24.28 10.20 -7.13
CA ASN A 179 -25.16 9.02 -7.21
C ASN A 179 -24.98 8.03 -6.07
N LEU A 180 -23.82 8.03 -5.39
CA LEU A 180 -23.57 7.08 -4.32
C LEU A 180 -24.03 7.66 -2.99
N ARG A 181 -24.77 6.84 -2.27
CA ARG A 181 -25.24 7.15 -0.91
C ARG A 181 -24.78 6.09 0.10
N ARG A 182 -24.35 4.91 -0.36
CA ARG A 182 -23.90 3.85 0.53
C ARG A 182 -22.45 4.10 0.96
N GLY A 183 -22.23 4.08 2.28
CA GLY A 183 -20.90 4.35 2.84
C GLY A 183 -19.79 3.40 2.38
N GLN A 184 -20.13 2.12 2.10
CA GLN A 184 -19.16 1.16 1.57
C GLN A 184 -18.64 1.56 0.18
N GLU A 185 -19.52 2.01 -0.71
CA GLU A 185 -19.14 2.39 -2.08
C GLU A 185 -18.28 3.67 -2.06
N LEU A 186 -18.70 4.68 -1.30
CA LEU A 186 -17.96 5.94 -1.14
C LEU A 186 -16.57 5.72 -0.53
N SER A 187 -16.49 4.95 0.56
CA SER A 187 -15.22 4.67 1.23
C SER A 187 -14.25 3.86 0.36
N SER A 188 -14.77 2.91 -0.42
CA SER A 188 -13.98 2.13 -1.38
C SER A 188 -13.46 2.97 -2.54
N ILE A 189 -14.25 3.90 -3.08
CA ILE A 189 -13.77 4.86 -4.07
C ILE A 189 -12.66 5.71 -3.45
N LEU A 190 -12.92 6.35 -2.31
CA LEU A 190 -11.94 7.22 -1.65
C LEU A 190 -10.63 6.49 -1.34
N TRP A 191 -10.70 5.23 -0.90
CA TRP A 191 -9.53 4.36 -0.69
C TRP A 191 -8.74 4.13 -1.97
N SER A 192 -9.43 3.97 -3.08
CA SER A 192 -8.80 3.84 -4.39
C SER A 192 -8.09 5.14 -4.77
N PHE A 193 -8.72 6.31 -4.62
CA PHE A 193 -8.07 7.61 -4.86
C PHE A 193 -6.83 7.83 -3.98
N ALA A 194 -6.93 7.51 -2.69
CA ALA A 194 -5.84 7.62 -1.74
C ALA A 194 -4.66 6.70 -2.06
N SER A 195 -4.93 5.47 -2.54
CA SER A 195 -3.89 4.52 -2.96
C SER A 195 -3.02 5.06 -4.09
N PHE A 196 -3.56 5.97 -4.91
CA PHE A 196 -2.85 6.64 -6.01
C PHE A 196 -2.50 8.10 -5.72
N VAL A 197 -2.76 8.57 -4.49
CA VAL A 197 -2.49 9.95 -4.04
C VAL A 197 -3.12 10.98 -4.97
N VAL A 198 -4.39 10.76 -5.33
CA VAL A 198 -5.16 11.71 -6.13
C VAL A 198 -6.26 12.32 -5.29
N VAL A 199 -6.22 13.64 -5.12
CA VAL A 199 -7.18 14.39 -4.32
C VAL A 199 -8.39 14.78 -5.17
N GLN A 200 -9.60 14.43 -4.71
CA GLN A 200 -10.87 14.86 -5.32
C GLN A 200 -11.78 15.47 -4.25
N ARG A 201 -11.72 16.79 -4.09
CA ARG A 201 -12.48 17.53 -3.07
C ARG A 201 -14.01 17.30 -3.14
N PRO A 202 -14.66 17.21 -4.32
CA PRO A 202 -16.12 16.99 -4.36
C PRO A 202 -16.57 15.69 -3.70
N LEU A 203 -15.83 14.59 -3.91
CA LEU A 203 -16.11 13.29 -3.29
C LEU A 203 -16.01 13.35 -1.75
N VAL A 204 -15.10 14.20 -1.27
CA VAL A 204 -14.79 14.35 0.15
C VAL A 204 -15.91 15.13 0.85
N THR A 205 -16.52 16.12 0.20
CA THR A 205 -17.71 16.79 0.73
C THR A 205 -18.89 15.82 0.88
N THR A 206 -19.15 14.98 -0.12
CA THR A 206 -20.28 14.04 -0.11
C THR A 206 -20.22 13.01 1.03
N PHE A 207 -19.04 12.50 1.40
CA PHE A 207 -18.99 11.53 2.50
C PHE A 207 -19.36 12.17 3.84
N SER A 208 -18.99 13.44 4.06
CA SER A 208 -19.24 14.10 5.34
C SER A 208 -20.73 14.19 5.66
N GLU A 209 -21.57 14.25 4.62
CA GLU A 209 -23.03 14.31 4.73
C GLU A 209 -23.68 12.94 4.99
N THR A 210 -22.99 11.83 4.71
CA THR A 210 -23.54 10.46 4.76
C THR A 210 -22.84 9.57 5.77
N ILE A 211 -21.94 10.14 6.57
CA ILE A 211 -20.99 9.35 7.36
C ILE A 211 -21.63 8.49 8.45
N ASP A 212 -22.79 8.90 8.97
CA ASP A 212 -23.52 8.17 10.00
C ASP A 212 -24.05 6.81 9.51
N GLU A 213 -24.12 6.60 8.19
CA GLU A 213 -24.53 5.33 7.57
C GLU A 213 -23.36 4.36 7.37
N PHE A 214 -22.13 4.76 7.73
CA PHE A 214 -20.94 3.99 7.40
C PHE A 214 -20.76 2.83 8.38
N SER A 215 -20.51 1.64 7.85
CA SER A 215 -20.04 0.52 8.67
C SER A 215 -18.66 0.82 9.26
N PRO A 216 -18.26 0.14 10.35
CA PRO A 216 -16.93 0.30 10.95
C PRO A 216 -15.78 0.12 9.94
N GLN A 217 -15.91 -0.82 9.00
CA GLN A 217 -14.95 -1.02 7.91
C GLN A 217 -14.93 0.16 6.93
N SER A 218 -16.10 0.70 6.58
CA SER A 218 -16.21 1.85 5.69
C SER A 218 -15.57 3.08 6.32
N LEU A 219 -15.81 3.33 7.61
CA LEU A 219 -15.16 4.40 8.38
C LEU A 219 -13.65 4.22 8.41
N MET A 220 -13.15 3.01 8.68
CA MET A 220 -11.71 2.74 8.65
C MET A 220 -11.10 3.07 7.29
N MET A 221 -11.71 2.61 6.19
CA MET A 221 -11.22 2.89 4.85
C MET A 221 -11.24 4.39 4.55
N THR A 222 -12.31 5.10 4.89
CA THR A 222 -12.43 6.56 4.71
C THR A 222 -11.36 7.29 5.52
N ALA A 223 -11.21 6.97 6.81
CA ALA A 223 -10.23 7.60 7.70
C ALA A 223 -8.81 7.47 7.14
N TRP A 224 -8.41 6.25 6.75
CA TRP A 224 -7.10 5.99 6.18
C TRP A 224 -6.87 6.78 4.89
N SER A 225 -7.92 6.89 4.07
CA SER A 225 -7.86 7.58 2.79
C SER A 225 -7.66 9.07 2.95
N LEU A 226 -8.40 9.70 3.86
CA LEU A 226 -8.27 11.13 4.17
C LEU A 226 -6.90 11.45 4.75
N SER A 227 -6.42 10.63 5.69
CA SER A 227 -5.07 10.78 6.25
C SER A 227 -3.99 10.62 5.17
N THR A 228 -4.13 9.64 4.28
CA THR A 228 -3.17 9.41 3.18
C THR A 228 -3.16 10.57 2.17
N LEU A 229 -4.33 11.16 1.89
CA LEU A 229 -4.48 12.32 1.01
C LEU A 229 -4.14 13.65 1.69
N GLY A 230 -3.86 13.66 3.00
CA GLY A 230 -3.57 14.87 3.76
C GLY A 230 -4.74 15.86 3.79
N MET A 231 -5.97 15.36 3.85
CA MET A 231 -7.16 16.21 3.82
C MET A 231 -7.57 16.62 5.24
N SER A 232 -7.48 17.92 5.55
CA SER A 232 -7.98 18.52 6.78
C SER A 232 -9.46 18.92 6.68
N GLY A 233 -10.09 19.30 7.80
CA GLY A 233 -11.45 19.84 7.85
C GLY A 233 -12.58 18.81 7.80
N HIS A 234 -12.25 17.51 7.79
CA HIS A 234 -13.25 16.44 7.85
C HIS A 234 -13.03 15.46 9.01
N THR A 235 -12.08 15.76 9.89
CA THR A 235 -11.80 14.93 11.07
C THR A 235 -12.99 14.93 12.02
N SER A 236 -13.67 16.06 12.20
CA SER A 236 -14.90 16.16 13.01
C SER A 236 -16.01 15.25 12.49
N ALA A 237 -16.31 15.29 11.18
CA ALA A 237 -17.28 14.39 10.55
C ALA A 237 -16.87 12.92 10.71
N MET A 238 -15.61 12.60 10.40
CA MET A 238 -15.02 11.26 10.59
C MET A 238 -15.25 10.74 12.00
N VAL A 239 -14.96 11.57 12.99
CA VAL A 239 -15.12 11.14 14.35
C VAL A 239 -16.60 11.02 14.73
N HIS A 240 -17.45 11.96 14.30
CA HIS A 240 -18.88 11.86 14.52
C HIS A 240 -19.39 10.49 14.05
N GLY A 241 -19.08 10.11 12.81
CA GLY A 241 -19.45 8.81 12.25
C GLY A 241 -18.92 7.61 13.06
N VAL A 242 -17.68 7.66 13.58
CA VAL A 242 -17.17 6.58 14.45
C VAL A 242 -17.92 6.52 15.78
N SER A 243 -18.28 7.67 16.36
CA SER A 243 -19.00 7.73 17.65
C SER A 243 -20.47 7.28 17.55
N THR A 244 -21.09 7.47 16.39
CA THR A 244 -22.51 7.17 16.11
C THR A 244 -22.72 5.81 15.42
N ALA A 245 -21.66 5.23 14.83
CA ALA A 245 -21.76 4.00 14.06
C ALA A 245 -22.43 2.84 14.84
N PRO A 246 -23.53 2.26 14.31
CA PRO A 246 -24.18 1.10 14.90
C PRO A 246 -23.19 -0.07 15.03
N GLY A 247 -23.11 -0.66 16.23
CA GLY A 247 -22.26 -1.83 16.51
C GLY A 247 -21.04 -1.56 17.40
N TRP A 248 -20.60 -0.30 17.55
CA TRP A 248 -19.50 0.03 18.45
C TRP A 248 -19.93 0.00 19.93
N GLN A 249 -21.10 0.59 20.22
CA GLN A 249 -21.61 0.71 21.58
C GLN A 249 -22.20 -0.60 22.12
N SER A 250 -22.71 -1.48 21.25
CA SER A 250 -23.41 -2.71 21.63
C SER A 250 -22.51 -3.92 21.90
N SER A 251 -21.19 -3.81 21.73
CA SER A 251 -20.25 -4.92 22.01
C SER A 251 -20.09 -5.24 23.50
N THR A 252 -20.66 -4.41 24.40
CA THR A 252 -20.62 -4.60 25.86
C THR A 252 -21.56 -5.68 26.41
N SER A 253 -22.56 -6.15 25.65
CA SER A 253 -23.61 -7.04 26.18
C SER A 253 -23.51 -8.51 25.79
N TYR A 254 -22.55 -8.92 24.95
CA TYR A 254 -22.34 -10.33 24.56
C TYR A 254 -21.48 -11.13 25.56
N GLY A 255 -21.71 -10.93 26.86
CA GLY A 255 -21.01 -11.59 27.96
C GLY A 255 -21.69 -12.84 28.54
N HIS A 256 -22.88 -13.20 28.09
CA HIS A 256 -23.57 -14.43 28.49
C HIS A 256 -24.32 -15.03 27.30
N ALA A 257 -23.72 -16.03 26.66
CA ALA A 257 -24.39 -16.81 25.63
C ALA A 257 -25.43 -17.73 26.29
N ASP A 258 -26.70 -17.45 26.05
CA ASP A 258 -27.74 -18.46 26.01
C ASP A 258 -27.67 -19.11 24.62
N GLU A 259 -27.52 -20.43 24.54
CA GLU A 259 -27.08 -21.21 23.36
C GLU A 259 -28.13 -21.32 22.22
N THR A 260 -29.08 -20.40 22.12
CA THR A 260 -30.21 -20.54 21.20
C THR A 260 -30.47 -19.28 20.38
N PHE A 261 -29.54 -18.91 19.48
CA PHE A 261 -29.91 -18.04 18.36
C PHE A 261 -29.17 -18.40 17.07
N ASP A 262 -29.94 -18.34 16.00
CA ASP A 262 -29.70 -18.94 14.68
C ASP A 262 -28.43 -18.43 13.99
N ALA A 263 -27.72 -19.34 13.32
CA ALA A 263 -26.38 -19.16 12.78
C ALA A 263 -26.38 -18.32 11.49
N SER A 264 -26.42 -16.99 11.63
CA SER A 264 -25.86 -16.08 10.62
C SER A 264 -24.34 -16.02 10.81
N PRO A 265 -23.49 -15.98 9.76
CA PRO A 265 -22.05 -16.13 9.91
C PRO A 265 -21.52 -15.00 10.79
N ALA A 266 -21.09 -15.37 11.99
CA ALA A 266 -20.51 -14.47 12.98
C ALA A 266 -19.45 -13.60 12.30
N VAL A 267 -19.68 -12.30 12.25
CA VAL A 267 -18.63 -11.31 12.03
C VAL A 267 -17.60 -11.55 13.12
N SER A 268 -16.53 -12.25 12.75
CA SER A 268 -15.49 -12.66 13.69
C SER A 268 -14.98 -11.41 14.42
N PHE A 269 -15.03 -11.41 15.75
CA PHE A 269 -14.50 -10.34 16.61
C PHE A 269 -13.08 -9.92 16.20
N ARG A 270 -12.28 -10.86 15.65
CA ARG A 270 -10.92 -10.61 15.12
C ARG A 270 -10.86 -9.57 13.99
N SER A 271 -11.95 -9.37 13.25
CA SER A 271 -12.02 -8.40 12.17
C SER A 271 -12.22 -6.97 12.68
N VAL A 272 -12.90 -6.81 13.82
CA VAL A 272 -13.18 -5.50 14.43
C VAL A 272 -11.92 -4.92 15.05
N ASP A 273 -11.10 -5.72 15.76
CA ASP A 273 -9.85 -5.26 16.38
C ASP A 273 -8.91 -4.54 15.38
N ASN A 274 -8.79 -5.07 14.16
CA ASN A 274 -7.96 -4.47 13.11
C ASN A 274 -8.42 -3.07 12.71
N GLN A 275 -9.74 -2.88 12.72
CA GLN A 275 -10.36 -1.64 12.26
C GLN A 275 -10.08 -0.50 13.24
N ILE A 276 -10.00 -0.80 14.53
CA ILE A 276 -9.89 0.22 15.58
C ILE A 276 -8.50 0.81 15.65
N GLY A 277 -7.46 -0.03 15.67
CA GLY A 277 -6.08 0.46 15.60
C GLY A 277 -5.87 1.30 14.34
N SER A 278 -6.45 0.87 13.22
CA SER A 278 -6.39 1.60 11.94
C SER A 278 -7.15 2.92 11.98
N ILE A 279 -8.34 2.98 12.59
CA ILE A 279 -9.13 4.20 12.77
C ILE A 279 -8.40 5.18 13.69
N LEU A 280 -7.94 4.72 14.86
CA LEU A 280 -7.18 5.54 15.81
C LEU A 280 -5.94 6.14 15.14
N TRP A 281 -5.14 5.31 14.46
CA TRP A 281 -3.97 5.79 13.74
C TRP A 281 -4.33 6.78 12.64
N SER A 282 -5.42 6.54 11.90
CA SER A 282 -5.85 7.41 10.81
C SER A 282 -6.33 8.76 11.32
N ILE A 283 -7.11 8.79 12.41
CA ILE A 283 -7.54 10.03 13.08
C ILE A 283 -6.31 10.78 13.59
N ALA A 284 -5.41 10.10 14.30
CA ALA A 284 -4.18 10.67 14.84
C ALA A 284 -3.25 11.21 13.73
N SER A 285 -3.25 10.58 12.55
CA SER A 285 -2.41 10.98 11.41
C SER A 285 -3.10 11.94 10.46
N CYS A 286 -4.36 12.32 10.71
CA CYS A 286 -5.09 13.26 9.88
C CYS A 286 -4.61 14.69 10.19
N PRO A 287 -4.26 15.51 9.18
CA PRO A 287 -4.04 16.92 9.41
C PRO A 287 -5.29 17.56 9.97
N VAL A 288 -5.11 18.34 11.02
CA VAL A 288 -6.16 19.14 11.64
C VAL A 288 -5.61 20.55 11.84
N GLU A 289 -6.49 21.53 11.72
CA GLU A 289 -6.16 22.89 12.10
C GLU A 289 -5.97 22.97 13.63
N GLU A 290 -5.27 23.98 14.12
CA GLU A 290 -4.99 24.13 15.56
C GLU A 290 -6.26 24.14 16.41
N GLU A 291 -7.36 24.70 15.88
CA GLU A 291 -8.66 24.74 16.55
C GLU A 291 -9.33 23.36 16.68
N GLU A 292 -9.07 22.45 15.74
CA GLU A 292 -9.62 21.08 15.68
C GLU A 292 -8.79 20.07 16.50
N GLU A 293 -7.55 20.41 16.87
CA GLU A 293 -6.62 19.55 17.61
C GLU A 293 -7.20 19.04 18.92
N LEU A 294 -7.84 19.94 19.67
CA LEU A 294 -8.45 19.61 20.97
C LEU A 294 -9.61 18.62 20.80
N GLU A 295 -10.40 18.78 19.74
CA GLU A 295 -11.50 17.88 19.42
C GLU A 295 -10.94 16.49 19.07
N ARG A 296 -9.94 16.43 18.18
CA ARG A 296 -9.23 15.20 17.82
C ARG A 296 -8.71 14.45 19.05
N LYS A 297 -8.10 15.15 20.01
CA LYS A 297 -7.62 14.53 21.26
C LYS A 297 -8.76 13.97 22.12
N ARG A 298 -9.82 14.76 22.36
CA ARG A 298 -11.00 14.28 23.11
C ARG A 298 -11.57 13.00 22.50
N TYR A 299 -11.54 12.93 21.19
CA TYR A 299 -12.01 11.76 20.46
C TYR A 299 -11.12 10.55 20.57
N LEU A 300 -9.80 10.69 20.44
CA LEU A 300 -8.87 9.59 20.69
C LEU A 300 -9.03 9.04 22.12
N VAL A 301 -9.27 9.93 23.11
CA VAL A 301 -9.60 9.56 24.50
C VAL A 301 -10.95 8.84 24.60
N SER A 302 -11.97 9.29 23.87
CA SER A 302 -13.27 8.62 23.88
C SER A 302 -13.18 7.22 23.25
N LEU A 303 -12.46 7.07 22.13
CA LEU A 303 -12.27 5.79 21.45
C LEU A 303 -11.38 4.83 22.23
N SER A 304 -10.45 5.33 23.03
CA SER A 304 -9.60 4.47 23.87
C SER A 304 -10.38 3.75 24.98
N SER A 305 -11.56 4.27 25.33
CA SER A 305 -12.48 3.67 26.30
C SER A 305 -13.34 2.56 25.68
N ALA A 306 -13.21 2.29 24.38
CA ALA A 306 -14.00 1.26 23.71
C ALA A 306 -13.68 -0.15 24.29
N PRO A 307 -14.70 -0.98 24.61
CA PRO A 307 -14.53 -2.29 25.27
C PRO A 307 -13.58 -3.26 24.57
N VAL A 308 -13.52 -3.16 23.25
CA VAL A 308 -12.62 -3.86 22.34
C VAL A 308 -11.13 -3.62 22.60
N LEU A 309 -10.76 -2.50 23.22
CA LEU A 309 -9.39 -2.25 23.68
C LEU A 309 -9.13 -2.92 25.05
N HIS A 310 -10.17 -3.43 25.71
CA HIS A 310 -10.18 -3.76 27.12
C HIS A 310 -9.95 -5.25 27.47
N PRO A 311 -9.64 -6.13 26.51
CA PRO A 311 -8.61 -7.12 26.77
C PRO A 311 -7.45 -6.88 25.81
N LEU A 312 -6.47 -6.08 26.25
CA LEU A 312 -5.23 -5.87 25.51
C LEU A 312 -4.49 -7.18 25.15
N GLY A 313 -4.91 -8.33 25.69
CA GLY A 313 -4.29 -9.67 25.60
C GLY A 313 -3.91 -10.20 24.22
N GLN A 314 -4.37 -9.62 23.10
CA GLN A 314 -4.09 -10.15 21.76
C GLN A 314 -3.46 -9.17 20.76
N TRP A 315 -3.23 -7.90 21.13
CA TRP A 315 -2.56 -6.96 20.24
C TRP A 315 -1.09 -7.34 20.08
N ARG A 316 -0.70 -7.69 18.85
CA ARG A 316 0.67 -7.95 18.42
C ARG A 316 0.89 -7.36 17.04
N GLY A 317 2.16 -7.35 16.62
CA GLY A 317 2.56 -6.97 15.28
C GLY A 317 2.01 -5.60 14.85
N HIS A 318 1.55 -5.48 13.60
CA HIS A 318 1.06 -4.22 13.07
C HIS A 318 -0.11 -3.61 13.85
N LYS A 319 -0.97 -4.44 14.47
CA LYS A 319 -2.10 -3.92 15.24
C LYS A 319 -1.64 -3.16 16.48
N LEU A 320 -0.69 -3.72 17.23
CA LEU A 320 -0.11 -3.06 18.39
C LEU A 320 0.67 -1.81 17.97
N CYS A 321 1.38 -1.86 16.83
CA CYS A 321 2.03 -0.68 16.27
C CYS A 321 1.03 0.46 16.00
N LEU A 322 -0.08 0.17 15.34
CA LEU A 322 -1.11 1.19 15.02
C LEU A 322 -1.72 1.77 16.30
N LEU A 323 -2.04 0.91 17.28
CA LEU A 323 -2.57 1.33 18.57
C LEU A 323 -1.58 2.23 19.34
N ALA A 324 -0.32 1.80 19.46
CA ALA A 324 0.71 2.55 20.16
C ALA A 324 0.96 3.92 19.52
N ASN A 325 1.04 3.99 18.19
CA ASN A 325 1.27 5.26 17.51
C ASN A 325 0.01 6.15 17.46
N GLY A 326 -1.19 5.56 17.42
CA GLY A 326 -2.46 6.32 17.47
C GLY A 326 -2.72 6.93 18.84
N LEU A 327 -2.45 6.19 19.93
CA LEU A 327 -2.66 6.68 21.30
C LEU A 327 -1.53 7.56 21.83
N PHE A 328 -0.35 7.56 21.21
CA PHE A 328 0.80 8.34 21.69
C PHE A 328 0.46 9.83 21.89
N GLN A 329 -0.43 10.39 21.07
CA GLN A 329 -0.81 11.81 21.13
C GLN A 329 -1.70 12.17 22.32
N VAL A 330 -2.33 11.16 22.93
CA VAL A 330 -3.23 11.29 24.09
C VAL A 330 -2.79 10.42 25.26
N LYS A 331 -1.49 10.11 25.33
CA LYS A 331 -0.92 9.21 26.33
C LYS A 331 -1.04 9.75 27.76
N ASP A 332 -0.98 11.07 27.91
CA ASP A 332 -1.02 11.73 29.21
C ASP A 332 -2.45 11.74 29.77
N GLU A 333 -3.46 11.72 28.91
CA GLU A 333 -4.88 11.60 29.23
C GLU A 333 -5.31 10.16 29.52
N LEU A 334 -4.48 9.17 29.17
CA LEU A 334 -4.79 7.74 29.26
C LEU A 334 -3.69 6.94 29.98
N PRO A 335 -3.23 7.36 31.16
CA PRO A 335 -1.99 6.83 31.75
C PRO A 335 -1.99 5.31 31.95
N GLU A 336 -3.11 4.73 32.41
CA GLU A 336 -3.22 3.29 32.67
C GLU A 336 -3.24 2.44 31.39
N ILE A 337 -4.01 2.86 30.38
CA ILE A 337 -4.09 2.17 29.08
C ILE A 337 -2.76 2.34 28.35
N TRP A 338 -2.22 3.55 28.36
CA TRP A 338 -0.95 3.87 27.73
C TRP A 338 0.19 3.04 28.31
N GLN A 339 0.33 2.97 29.64
CA GLN A 339 1.37 2.17 30.28
C GLN A 339 1.35 0.71 29.81
N GLN A 340 0.16 0.12 29.65
CA GLN A 340 0.02 -1.25 29.19
C GLN A 340 0.39 -1.40 27.71
N VAL A 341 -0.05 -0.48 26.85
CA VAL A 341 0.28 -0.45 25.42
C VAL A 341 1.78 -0.26 25.23
N GLU A 342 2.37 0.73 25.90
CA GLU A 342 3.80 1.05 25.83
C GLU A 342 4.66 -0.11 26.35
N THR A 343 4.32 -0.70 27.50
CA THR A 343 5.08 -1.85 28.05
C THR A 343 5.13 -3.01 27.07
N ARG A 344 4.00 -3.36 26.46
CA ARG A 344 3.92 -4.42 25.44
C ARG A 344 4.69 -4.05 24.19
N TRP A 345 4.53 -2.83 23.72
CA TRP A 345 5.18 -2.39 22.49
C TRP A 345 6.70 -2.31 22.65
N MET A 346 7.20 -1.83 23.79
CA MET A 346 8.63 -1.86 24.11
C MET A 346 9.17 -3.30 24.17
N THR A 347 8.38 -4.27 24.63
CA THR A 347 8.75 -5.69 24.58
C THR A 347 8.91 -6.17 23.13
N GLU A 348 7.98 -5.82 22.23
CA GLU A 348 8.08 -6.11 20.80
C GLU A 348 9.31 -5.42 20.16
N LEU A 349 9.62 -4.17 20.54
CA LEU A 349 10.81 -3.46 20.02
C LEU A 349 12.12 -4.15 20.44
N VAL A 350 12.21 -4.66 21.67
CA VAL A 350 13.37 -5.44 22.11
C VAL A 350 13.48 -6.74 21.33
N ALA A 351 12.36 -7.45 21.10
CA ALA A 351 12.33 -8.65 20.27
C ALA A 351 12.76 -8.36 18.82
N LEU A 352 12.29 -7.25 18.25
CA LEU A 352 12.70 -6.76 16.93
C LEU A 352 14.18 -6.43 16.88
N LYS A 353 14.72 -5.72 17.87
CA LYS A 353 16.16 -5.46 17.97
C LYS A 353 16.94 -6.78 17.91
N HIS A 354 16.58 -7.76 18.74
CA HIS A 354 17.24 -9.07 18.70
C HIS A 354 17.14 -9.72 17.31
N LEU A 355 15.98 -9.69 16.68
CA LEU A 355 15.81 -10.23 15.33
C LEU A 355 16.72 -9.51 14.30
N LEU A 356 16.74 -8.19 14.32
CA LEU A 356 17.46 -7.36 13.36
C LEU A 356 18.98 -7.37 13.58
N SER A 357 19.46 -7.42 14.83
CA SER A 357 20.90 -7.47 15.14
C SER A 357 21.57 -8.76 14.65
N HIS A 358 20.83 -9.86 14.51
CA HIS A 358 21.37 -11.12 13.97
C HIS A 358 21.20 -11.22 12.44
N ALA A 359 20.73 -10.17 11.77
CA ALA A 359 20.43 -10.22 10.34
C ALA A 359 21.67 -10.54 9.47
N VAL A 360 22.88 -10.19 9.92
CA VAL A 360 24.13 -10.51 9.19
C VAL A 360 24.47 -11.99 9.26
N GLU A 361 24.27 -12.64 10.41
CA GLU A 361 24.40 -14.10 10.52
C GLU A 361 23.35 -14.80 9.64
N HIS A 362 22.15 -14.22 9.55
CA HIS A 362 21.09 -14.68 8.66
C HIS A 362 21.28 -14.29 7.19
N ALA A 363 22.28 -13.49 6.82
CA ALA A 363 22.55 -13.22 5.42
C ALA A 363 23.00 -14.48 4.66
N GLN A 364 23.43 -15.53 5.40
CA GLN A 364 23.67 -16.87 4.87
C GLN A 364 22.36 -17.65 4.57
N ASP A 365 21.23 -17.22 5.14
CA ASP A 365 19.92 -17.85 5.03
C ASP A 365 18.82 -16.78 4.89
N ALA A 366 18.77 -16.19 3.68
CA ALA A 366 17.87 -15.09 3.37
C ALA A 366 16.38 -15.44 3.55
N ASP A 367 16.01 -16.70 3.31
CA ASP A 367 14.64 -17.17 3.43
C ASP A 367 14.22 -17.22 4.91
N ARG A 368 15.08 -17.76 5.79
CA ARG A 368 14.80 -17.74 7.23
C ARG A 368 14.73 -16.31 7.77
N TYR A 369 15.58 -15.39 7.31
CA TYR A 369 15.47 -13.99 7.68
C TYR A 369 14.12 -13.38 7.27
N ARG A 370 13.69 -13.64 6.03
CA ARG A 370 12.38 -13.20 5.51
C ARG A 370 11.23 -13.76 6.33
N GLU A 371 11.22 -15.05 6.58
CA GLU A 371 10.20 -15.72 7.40
C GLU A 371 10.13 -15.11 8.80
N ARG A 372 11.29 -14.90 9.46
CA ARG A 372 11.32 -14.30 10.80
C ARG A 372 10.77 -12.88 10.79
N ILE A 373 11.17 -12.02 9.86
CA ILE A 373 10.59 -10.67 9.76
C ILE A 373 9.10 -10.74 9.48
N GLN A 374 8.65 -11.57 8.53
CA GLN A 374 7.23 -11.69 8.20
C GLN A 374 6.40 -12.22 9.38
N SER A 375 6.97 -13.10 10.21
CA SER A 375 6.30 -13.65 11.40
C SER A 375 6.03 -12.60 12.49
N THR A 376 6.69 -11.44 12.44
CA THR A 376 6.38 -10.32 13.33
C THR A 376 5.05 -9.64 12.99
N GLU A 377 4.52 -9.89 11.79
CA GLU A 377 3.36 -9.21 11.23
C GLU A 377 3.50 -7.67 11.23
N LEU A 378 4.73 -7.14 11.25
CA LEU A 378 5.04 -5.71 11.27
C LEU A 378 5.52 -5.22 9.90
N PHE A 379 5.07 -4.02 9.55
CA PHE A 379 5.51 -3.30 8.34
C PHE A 379 6.46 -2.15 8.65
N HIS A 380 6.25 -1.53 9.80
CA HIS A 380 7.01 -0.42 10.37
C HIS A 380 6.77 -0.40 11.87
N VAL A 381 7.57 0.37 12.60
CA VAL A 381 7.34 0.63 14.04
C VAL A 381 6.64 1.96 14.29
N GLY A 382 6.39 2.73 13.21
CA GLY A 382 5.78 4.04 13.27
C GLY A 382 6.76 5.12 13.74
N PRO A 383 6.39 6.39 13.60
CA PRO A 383 7.30 7.52 13.77
C PRO A 383 7.80 7.71 15.20
N PHE A 384 6.95 7.48 16.20
CA PHE A 384 7.30 7.68 17.61
C PHE A 384 8.29 6.64 18.13
N TYR A 385 8.27 5.44 17.53
CA TYR A 385 9.08 4.31 17.97
C TYR A 385 10.20 3.92 17.02
N THR A 386 10.29 4.59 15.86
CA THR A 386 11.44 4.44 14.96
C THR A 386 12.71 4.87 15.68
N ARG A 387 12.74 6.05 16.33
CA ARG A 387 13.92 6.53 17.09
C ARG A 387 14.34 5.58 18.22
N PRO A 388 13.45 5.16 19.14
CA PRO A 388 13.79 4.14 20.13
C PRO A 388 14.39 2.85 19.53
N LEU A 389 13.86 2.37 18.40
CA LEU A 389 14.42 1.20 17.73
C LEU A 389 15.81 1.50 17.12
N LEU A 390 16.03 2.68 16.55
CA LEU A 390 17.35 3.10 16.05
C LEU A 390 18.38 3.14 17.19
N ASP A 391 18.02 3.70 18.35
CA ASP A 391 18.88 3.71 19.53
C ASP A 391 19.23 2.29 20.00
N LEU A 392 18.24 1.38 20.03
CA LEU A 392 18.46 -0.04 20.34
C LEU A 392 19.39 -0.73 19.33
N LEU A 393 19.34 -0.31 18.06
CA LEU A 393 20.23 -0.77 16.98
C LEU A 393 21.56 0.01 16.92
N GLN A 394 21.77 0.95 17.85
CA GLN A 394 22.94 1.82 17.93
C GLN A 394 23.16 2.69 16.67
N ILE A 395 22.09 3.03 15.97
CA ILE A 395 22.07 3.98 14.85
C ILE A 395 21.75 5.36 15.44
N LYS A 396 22.62 6.34 15.21
CA LYS A 396 22.55 7.67 15.84
C LYS A 396 21.57 8.57 15.08
N GLU A 397 21.00 9.58 15.73
CA GLU A 397 20.25 10.65 15.03
C GLU A 397 21.24 11.49 14.21
N ALA A 398 20.88 11.83 12.96
CA ALA A 398 21.69 12.69 12.12
C ALA A 398 21.75 14.14 12.65
N ALA A 399 22.92 14.78 12.47
CA ALA A 399 23.14 16.15 12.93
C ALA A 399 22.22 17.17 12.22
N PRO A 400 21.72 18.21 12.92
CA PRO A 400 20.81 19.20 12.34
C PRO A 400 21.32 19.87 11.06
N GLU A 401 22.62 20.14 10.96
CA GLU A 401 23.25 20.75 9.78
C GLU A 401 23.16 19.83 8.55
N PHE A 402 23.33 18.52 8.77
CA PHE A 402 23.14 17.51 7.73
C PHE A 402 21.66 17.44 7.32
N VAL A 403 20.72 17.46 8.26
CA VAL A 403 19.27 17.44 7.96
C VAL A 403 18.87 18.66 7.12
N ALA A 404 19.36 19.85 7.45
CA ALA A 404 19.08 21.06 6.69
C ALA A 404 19.61 20.96 5.25
N SER A 405 20.86 20.49 5.07
CA SER A 405 21.46 20.25 3.75
C SER A 405 20.68 19.20 2.96
N ALA A 406 20.30 18.10 3.61
CA ALA A 406 19.54 17.01 3.00
C ALA A 406 18.19 17.48 2.46
N ARG A 407 17.43 18.24 3.26
CA ARG A 407 16.14 18.82 2.84
C ARG A 407 16.32 19.75 1.65
N TRP A 408 17.37 20.59 1.65
CA TRP A 408 17.67 21.44 0.50
C TRP A 408 17.89 20.62 -0.78
N HIS A 409 18.71 19.56 -0.73
CA HIS A 409 18.95 18.68 -1.88
C HIS A 409 17.69 17.94 -2.34
N LEU A 410 16.84 17.49 -1.41
CA LEU A 410 15.58 16.83 -1.71
C LEU A 410 14.58 17.79 -2.36
N GLN A 411 14.56 19.07 -1.96
CA GLN A 411 13.72 20.10 -2.58
C GLN A 411 14.16 20.45 -4.01
N GLN A 412 15.46 20.35 -4.32
CA GLN A 412 15.96 20.60 -5.69
C GLN A 412 15.59 19.49 -6.68
N ARG A 413 15.29 18.29 -6.19
CA ARG A 413 14.74 17.22 -7.00
C ARG A 413 13.22 17.39 -6.91
N GLU A 414 12.52 17.50 -8.04
CA GLU A 414 11.05 17.40 -8.03
C GLU A 414 10.66 15.96 -7.64
N VAL A 415 10.70 15.66 -6.33
CA VAL A 415 10.24 14.39 -5.75
C VAL A 415 8.73 14.45 -5.73
N ALA A 416 8.11 14.46 -6.91
CA ALA A 416 6.68 14.65 -7.03
C ALA A 416 5.89 13.53 -6.33
N ARG A 417 6.47 12.32 -6.22
CA ARG A 417 5.81 11.14 -5.62
C ARG A 417 6.80 10.14 -5.02
N GLY A 418 6.62 9.84 -3.73
CA GLY A 418 7.23 8.68 -3.06
C GLY A 418 8.20 9.03 -1.92
N VAL A 419 8.77 7.99 -1.32
CA VAL A 419 9.82 8.15 -0.30
C VAL A 419 11.14 8.42 -1.03
N ALA A 420 11.81 9.50 -0.63
CA ALA A 420 13.13 9.86 -1.09
C ALA A 420 14.12 9.86 0.07
N CYS A 421 15.38 9.63 -0.26
CA CYS A 421 16.46 9.59 0.69
C CYS A 421 17.64 10.39 0.16
N PHE A 422 18.16 11.31 0.97
CA PHE A 422 19.48 11.89 0.77
C PHE A 422 20.48 11.12 1.62
N ALA A 423 21.59 10.73 1.01
CA ALA A 423 22.67 10.02 1.67
C ALA A 423 23.98 10.76 1.46
N ARG A 424 24.81 10.76 2.50
CA ARG A 424 26.22 11.19 2.43
C ARG A 424 27.05 10.20 3.20
N PHE A 425 28.21 9.85 2.67
CA PHE A 425 29.18 9.04 3.40
C PHE A 425 30.58 9.63 3.29
N ASP A 426 31.36 9.41 4.34
CA ASP A 426 32.78 9.71 4.44
C ASP A 426 33.42 8.50 5.14
N VAL A 427 33.97 7.62 4.31
CA VAL A 427 34.40 6.27 4.69
C VAL A 427 35.82 6.07 4.21
N ALA A 428 36.64 5.38 4.99
CA ALA A 428 37.98 4.99 4.60
C ALA A 428 38.17 3.47 4.75
N ALA A 429 38.94 2.90 3.83
CA ALA A 429 39.33 1.49 3.84
C ALA A 429 40.69 1.35 3.13
N ASN A 430 41.56 0.46 3.61
CA ASN A 430 42.87 0.18 2.99
C ASN A 430 43.73 1.45 2.73
N GLY A 431 43.61 2.47 3.60
CA GLY A 431 44.32 3.75 3.44
C GLY A 431 43.73 4.70 2.38
N ARG A 432 42.64 4.33 1.72
CA ARG A 432 41.90 5.17 0.75
C ARG A 432 40.63 5.72 1.39
N GLY A 433 40.35 7.00 1.14
CA GLY A 433 39.11 7.66 1.53
C GLY A 433 38.09 7.70 0.39
N PHE A 434 36.82 7.58 0.73
CA PHE A 434 35.65 7.59 -0.13
C PHE A 434 34.66 8.59 0.45
N VAL A 435 34.43 9.69 -0.27
CA VAL A 435 33.49 10.74 0.14
C VAL A 435 32.52 10.98 -1.00
N ASP A 436 31.24 10.79 -0.75
CA ASP A 436 30.21 11.00 -1.75
C ASP A 436 28.86 11.37 -1.13
N HIS A 437 27.95 11.93 -1.94
CA HIS A 437 26.57 12.19 -1.58
C HIS A 437 25.60 11.99 -2.76
N GLY A 438 24.36 11.61 -2.47
CA GLY A 438 23.36 11.31 -3.50
C GLY A 438 21.92 11.44 -3.03
N VAL A 439 21.01 11.62 -3.99
CA VAL A 439 19.56 11.58 -3.77
C VAL A 439 19.00 10.33 -4.45
N PHE A 440 18.19 9.58 -3.72
CA PHE A 440 17.60 8.32 -4.14
C PHE A 440 16.07 8.40 -4.01
N ILE A 441 15.33 7.90 -5.00
CA ILE A 441 13.86 7.89 -4.98
C ILE A 441 13.35 6.46 -5.19
N THR A 442 12.28 6.09 -4.47
CA THR A 442 11.74 4.72 -4.44
C THR A 442 11.28 4.17 -5.81
N ARG A 443 11.06 5.05 -6.80
CA ARG A 443 10.54 4.70 -8.13
C ARG A 443 11.55 4.78 -9.27
N ASP A 444 12.78 5.20 -9.01
CA ASP A 444 13.79 5.21 -10.06
C ASP A 444 14.09 3.77 -10.46
N HIS A 445 13.74 3.38 -11.69
CA HIS A 445 13.94 2.03 -12.21
C HIS A 445 15.40 1.70 -12.53
N GLU A 446 16.35 2.45 -11.97
CA GLU A 446 17.76 2.10 -12.09
C GLU A 446 17.95 0.71 -11.49
N ALA A 447 18.16 -0.26 -12.39
CA ALA A 447 18.37 -1.64 -12.07
C ALA A 447 19.74 -1.76 -11.38
N LEU A 448 19.77 -1.49 -10.08
CA LEU A 448 20.83 -2.01 -9.24
C LEU A 448 20.70 -3.52 -9.31
N ASP A 449 21.73 -4.19 -9.83
CA ASP A 449 21.73 -5.64 -10.04
C ASP A 449 21.29 -6.35 -8.76
N ALA A 450 20.12 -6.98 -8.83
CA ALA A 450 19.47 -7.64 -7.69
C ALA A 450 20.33 -8.80 -7.15
N ASN A 451 21.26 -9.31 -7.94
CA ASN A 451 22.14 -10.42 -7.56
C ASN A 451 23.35 -9.99 -6.73
N HIS A 452 23.63 -8.70 -6.59
CA HIS A 452 24.96 -8.26 -6.14
C HIS A 452 25.12 -7.81 -4.69
N LEU A 453 24.07 -7.76 -3.86
CA LEU A 453 24.15 -6.89 -2.68
C LEU A 453 23.79 -7.61 -1.39
N HIS A 454 24.78 -7.64 -0.48
CA HIS A 454 24.82 -8.17 0.88
C HIS A 454 23.67 -7.77 1.83
N LEU A 455 22.69 -6.99 1.34
CA LEU A 455 21.56 -6.49 2.10
C LEU A 455 20.27 -7.11 1.57
N ILE A 456 19.67 -7.97 2.39
CA ILE A 456 18.39 -8.61 2.11
C ILE A 456 17.26 -7.66 2.46
N SER A 457 16.48 -7.30 1.44
CA SER A 457 15.16 -6.69 1.63
C SER A 457 14.09 -7.75 1.75
N VAL A 458 13.18 -7.57 2.71
CA VAL A 458 12.02 -8.46 2.90
C VAL A 458 10.79 -7.79 2.31
N ALA A 459 10.13 -8.48 1.38
CA ALA A 459 8.81 -8.08 0.92
C ALA A 459 7.82 -8.27 2.07
N LEU A 460 7.34 -7.14 2.61
CA LEU A 460 6.32 -7.15 3.66
C LEU A 460 4.95 -7.03 2.99
N ASN A 461 4.47 -5.81 2.74
CA ASN A 461 3.23 -5.59 1.97
C ASN A 461 3.43 -5.44 0.46
N HIS A 462 4.63 -5.07 0.05
CA HIS A 462 5.02 -4.91 -1.34
C HIS A 462 6.53 -5.09 -1.43
N ASP A 463 7.03 -5.22 -2.65
CA ASP A 463 8.46 -5.27 -2.87
C ASP A 463 9.15 -4.01 -2.32
N ARG A 464 10.19 -4.23 -1.51
CA ARG A 464 10.97 -3.18 -0.85
C ARG A 464 12.35 -3.01 -1.47
N SER A 465 12.68 -3.79 -2.50
CA SER A 465 13.97 -3.73 -3.20
C SER A 465 14.28 -2.36 -3.80
N GLY A 466 13.23 -1.61 -4.17
CA GLY A 466 13.32 -0.27 -4.73
C GLY A 466 13.35 0.86 -3.70
N HIS A 467 13.30 0.60 -2.39
CA HIS A 467 13.23 1.64 -1.37
C HIS A 467 14.48 2.54 -1.37
N ALA A 468 14.27 3.86 -1.24
CA ALA A 468 15.33 4.85 -1.37
C ALA A 468 16.48 4.63 -0.37
N GLU A 469 16.16 4.26 0.87
CA GLU A 469 17.13 3.95 1.92
C GLU A 469 18.00 2.76 1.54
N LEU A 470 17.39 1.70 0.97
CA LEU A 470 18.11 0.51 0.54
C LEU A 470 19.03 0.80 -0.63
N LYS A 471 18.58 1.60 -1.60
CA LYS A 471 19.41 2.06 -2.73
C LYS A 471 20.63 2.85 -2.25
N ALA A 472 20.44 3.76 -1.30
CA ALA A 472 21.54 4.53 -0.71
C ALA A 472 22.60 3.63 -0.05
N MET A 473 22.17 2.63 0.73
CA MET A 473 23.10 1.69 1.38
C MET A 473 23.82 0.80 0.36
N ARG A 474 23.10 0.35 -0.67
CA ARG A 474 23.65 -0.43 -1.78
C ARG A 474 24.70 0.34 -2.56
N TRP A 475 24.47 1.63 -2.79
CA TRP A 475 25.40 2.52 -3.46
C TRP A 475 26.73 2.66 -2.69
N LEU A 476 26.69 2.77 -1.36
CA LEU A 476 27.91 2.72 -0.54
C LEU A 476 28.67 1.39 -0.73
N LEU A 477 27.96 0.26 -0.67
CA LEU A 477 28.61 -1.05 -0.83
C LEU A 477 29.24 -1.23 -2.21
N GLN A 478 28.56 -0.81 -3.27
CA GLN A 478 29.11 -0.81 -4.64
C GLN A 478 30.36 0.08 -4.77
N THR A 479 30.35 1.23 -4.10
CA THR A 479 31.50 2.14 -4.08
C THR A 479 32.73 1.50 -3.42
N LEU A 480 32.50 0.69 -2.37
CA LEU A 480 33.58 0.02 -1.65
C LEU A 480 34.05 -1.26 -2.34
N GLU A 481 33.19 -1.98 -3.07
CA GLU A 481 33.47 -3.33 -3.60
C GLU A 481 34.70 -3.40 -4.52
N ALA A 482 35.02 -2.31 -5.23
CA ALA A 482 36.21 -2.22 -6.07
C ALA A 482 37.54 -2.26 -5.29
N ASP A 483 37.54 -1.78 -4.04
CA ASP A 483 38.73 -1.61 -3.20
C ASP A 483 38.71 -2.53 -1.96
N VAL A 484 37.54 -3.02 -1.58
CA VAL A 484 37.29 -3.82 -0.37
C VAL A 484 36.52 -5.07 -0.77
N PRO A 485 37.14 -6.27 -0.75
CA PRO A 485 36.44 -7.52 -1.00
C PRO A 485 35.42 -7.77 0.12
N LEU A 486 34.17 -7.38 -0.08
CA LEU A 486 33.11 -7.43 0.95
C LEU A 486 32.75 -8.86 1.41
N HIS A 487 33.22 -9.89 0.71
CA HIS A 487 33.12 -11.29 1.16
C HIS A 487 34.17 -11.64 2.23
N ASP A 488 35.25 -10.87 2.37
CA ASP A 488 36.28 -11.05 3.38
C ASP A 488 35.95 -10.29 4.67
N THR A 489 35.84 -11.03 5.79
CA THR A 489 35.62 -10.46 7.13
C THR A 489 36.76 -9.53 7.58
N SER A 490 38.01 -9.83 7.22
CA SER A 490 39.15 -9.00 7.60
C SER A 490 39.06 -7.65 6.90
N ALA A 491 38.89 -7.65 5.57
CA ALA A 491 38.76 -6.42 4.78
C ALA A 491 37.60 -5.54 5.24
N ARG A 492 36.44 -6.13 5.55
CA ARG A 492 35.27 -5.41 6.10
C ARG A 492 35.55 -4.71 7.43
N SER A 493 36.39 -5.32 8.27
CA SER A 493 36.75 -4.77 9.58
C SER A 493 37.72 -3.58 9.48
N GLU A 494 38.31 -3.37 8.31
CA GLU A 494 39.16 -2.21 8.03
C GLU A 494 38.37 -0.98 7.55
N VAL A 495 37.10 -1.16 7.18
CA VAL A 495 36.23 -0.06 6.76
C VAL A 495 35.76 0.72 7.98
N PHE A 496 36.05 2.02 8.05
CA PHE A 496 35.60 2.92 9.11
C PHE A 496 35.16 4.27 8.57
N GLY A 497 34.45 5.06 9.38
CA GLY A 497 33.94 6.37 8.98
C GLY A 497 32.48 6.51 9.34
N HIS A 498 31.74 7.29 8.57
CA HIS A 498 30.31 7.47 8.81
C HIS A 498 29.47 7.54 7.54
N MET A 499 28.22 7.11 7.67
CA MET A 499 27.16 7.29 6.68
C MET A 499 25.97 7.97 7.35
N SER A 500 25.53 9.08 6.76
CA SER A 500 24.36 9.84 7.19
C SER A 500 23.25 9.73 6.16
N LEU A 501 22.05 9.43 6.62
CA LEU A 501 20.83 9.29 5.83
C LEU A 501 19.78 10.28 6.34
N HIS A 502 19.09 10.92 5.42
CA HIS A 502 17.85 11.64 5.70
C HIS A 502 16.77 11.15 4.76
N VAL A 503 15.62 10.76 5.32
CA VAL A 503 14.52 10.14 4.57
C VAL A 503 13.27 11.00 4.70
N THR A 504 12.53 11.22 3.62
CA THR A 504 11.29 12.03 3.66
C THR A 504 10.14 11.37 4.42
N HIS A 505 10.37 10.16 4.95
CA HIS A 505 9.42 9.39 5.73
C HIS A 505 10.17 8.46 6.68
N TYR A 506 9.54 8.06 7.80
CA TYR A 506 10.14 7.04 8.67
C TYR A 506 10.35 5.72 7.90
N PRO A 507 11.52 5.05 8.05
CA PRO A 507 11.81 3.83 7.31
C PRO A 507 10.88 2.67 7.66
N CYS A 508 10.60 1.81 6.68
CA CYS A 508 9.88 0.56 6.94
C CYS A 508 10.79 -0.46 7.66
N LEU A 509 10.19 -1.52 8.22
CA LEU A 509 10.94 -2.54 8.96
C LEU A 509 12.00 -3.24 8.09
N SER A 510 11.74 -3.40 6.78
CA SER A 510 12.74 -3.94 5.85
C SER A 510 13.95 -3.00 5.69
N CYS A 511 13.75 -1.68 5.66
CA CYS A 511 14.83 -0.70 5.56
C CYS A 511 15.64 -0.65 6.86
N LEU A 512 14.97 -0.69 8.02
CA LEU A 512 15.63 -0.80 9.32
C LEU A 512 16.45 -2.09 9.44
N GLY A 513 15.93 -3.20 8.92
CA GLY A 513 16.66 -4.45 8.84
C GLY A 513 17.89 -4.39 7.94
N ALA A 514 17.81 -3.69 6.80
CA ALA A 514 18.97 -3.46 5.94
C ALA A 514 20.01 -2.55 6.60
N LEU A 515 19.61 -1.54 7.39
CA LEU A 515 20.53 -0.73 8.20
C LEU A 515 21.26 -1.58 9.25
N ALA A 516 20.55 -2.46 9.94
CA ALA A 516 21.15 -3.38 10.90
C ALA A 516 22.12 -4.36 10.22
N GLN A 517 21.78 -4.84 9.02
CA GLN A 517 22.68 -5.66 8.20
C GLN A 517 23.95 -4.89 7.80
N LEU A 518 23.82 -3.65 7.33
CA LEU A 518 24.95 -2.81 6.96
C LEU A 518 25.89 -2.58 8.15
N ARG A 519 25.33 -2.32 9.33
CA ARG A 519 26.11 -2.15 10.58
C ARG A 519 26.89 -3.42 10.92
N GLY A 520 26.26 -4.59 10.89
CA GLY A 520 26.98 -5.83 11.18
C GLY A 520 27.97 -6.21 10.07
N LEU A 521 27.73 -5.77 8.84
CA LEU A 521 28.63 -5.96 7.71
C LEU A 521 29.89 -5.09 7.83
N LEU A 522 29.74 -3.84 8.28
CA LEU A 522 30.81 -2.85 8.42
C LEU A 522 30.87 -2.36 9.89
N PRO A 523 31.46 -3.14 10.81
CA PRO A 523 31.29 -2.92 12.26
C PRO A 523 31.89 -1.62 12.80
N ARG A 524 32.79 -0.95 12.05
CA ARG A 524 33.39 0.35 12.41
C ARG A 524 32.80 1.52 11.63
N LEU A 525 31.76 1.28 10.83
CA LEU A 525 30.99 2.33 10.18
C LEU A 525 29.95 2.88 11.17
N GLU A 526 30.00 4.18 11.43
CA GLU A 526 28.95 4.85 12.18
C GLU A 526 27.77 5.20 11.27
N LEU A 527 26.56 4.79 11.67
CA LEU A 527 25.33 5.10 10.93
C LEU A 527 24.57 6.20 11.64
N PHE A 528 24.18 7.21 10.88
CA PHE A 528 23.33 8.32 11.30
C PHE A 528 22.07 8.34 10.44
N LEU A 529 20.91 8.45 11.06
CA LEU A 529 19.64 8.51 10.35
C LEU A 529 18.78 9.62 10.93
N SER A 530 18.15 10.38 10.05
CA SER A 530 17.01 11.24 10.39
C SER A 530 15.89 10.97 9.39
N PHE A 531 14.67 11.34 9.76
CA PHE A 531 13.54 11.26 8.87
C PHE A 531 12.55 12.38 9.14
N ASP A 532 11.84 12.77 8.10
CA ASP A 532 10.70 13.67 8.23
C ASP A 532 9.48 12.88 8.69
N TRP A 533 8.85 13.38 9.74
CA TRP A 533 7.51 13.01 10.10
C TRP A 533 6.88 14.12 10.94
N THR A 534 5.71 14.55 10.50
CA THR A 534 4.83 15.41 11.27
C THR A 534 3.45 14.75 11.24
N PRO A 535 2.77 14.56 12.38
CA PRO A 535 1.41 14.06 12.36
C PRO A 535 0.56 15.01 11.50
N GLY A 536 -0.11 14.48 10.49
CA GLY A 536 -0.94 15.26 9.57
C GLY A 536 -0.25 15.82 8.32
N ALA A 537 1.08 15.86 8.22
CA ALA A 537 1.71 16.28 6.96
C ALA A 537 1.31 15.31 5.83
N ALA A 538 0.84 15.87 4.71
CA ALA A 538 0.43 15.06 3.57
C ALA A 538 1.64 14.25 3.07
N ARG A 539 1.41 13.01 2.61
CA ARG A 539 2.48 12.21 2.01
C ARG A 539 2.95 12.88 0.71
N GLY A 540 4.07 13.59 0.77
CA GLY A 540 4.70 14.24 -0.39
C GLY A 540 4.41 15.73 -0.55
N SER A 541 3.97 16.43 0.50
CA SER A 541 3.95 17.91 0.55
C SER A 541 5.33 18.50 0.84
#